data_AF-A0A1I7YC17-F1
#
_entry.id   AF-A0A1I7YC17-F1
#
_cell.length_a   1.000
_cell.length_b   1.000
_cell.length_c   1.000
_cell.angle_alpha   90.00
_cell.angle_beta   90.00
_cell.angle_gamma   90.00
#
_symmetry.space_group_name_H-M   'P 1'
#
loop_
_entity.id
_entity.type
_entity.pdbx_description
1 polymer ?
#
loop_
_entity_poly.entity_id
_entity_poly.type
_entity_poly.pdbx_seq_one_letter_code
_entity_poly.pdbx_strand_id
1 'polypeptide(L)'
;MFTGLTLANVLGVPLGTALGQVYGWRSTFWAVTVIGVIALIGLIRFLPIKRDEEKLDMRAELAALKGAGIWLSLSMTVLFSASMFALFTYVAPLLGDVTGVSPRGVTW
;
A
#
# COMPACT_ATOMS: atom_id res chain seq x y z
N MET A 1 -16.84 -1.10 2.85
CA MET A 1 -15.50 -0.52 2.58
C MET A 1 -14.39 -1.57 2.71
N PHE A 2 -14.30 -2.31 3.82
CA PHE A 2 -13.19 -3.24 4.09
C PHE A 2 -13.08 -4.45 3.14
N THR A 3 -14.20 -5.03 2.70
CA THR A 3 -14.17 -6.27 1.89
C THR A 3 -13.39 -6.13 0.58
N GLY A 4 -13.52 -4.99 -0.11
CA GLY A 4 -12.81 -4.76 -1.37
C GLY A 4 -11.30 -4.65 -1.19
N LEU A 5 -10.85 -3.96 -0.14
CA LEU A 5 -9.43 -3.82 0.20
C LEU A 5 -8.81 -5.16 0.60
N THR A 6 -9.51 -5.96 1.41
CA THR A 6 -9.06 -7.29 1.81
C THR A 6 -8.94 -8.22 0.60
N LEU A 7 -9.94 -8.23 -0.29
CA LEU A 7 -9.90 -9.06 -1.49
C LEU A 7 -8.75 -8.67 -2.42
N ALA A 8 -8.50 -7.36 -2.58
CA ALA A 8 -7.40 -6.86 -3.40
C ALA A 8 -6.03 -7.31 -2.88
N ASN A 9 -5.82 -7.30 -1.56
CA ASN A 9 -4.56 -7.79 -0.98
C ASN A 9 -4.40 -9.31 -1.11
N VAL A 10 -5.46 -10.09 -0.85
CA VAL A 10 -5.37 -11.56 -0.85
C VAL A 10 -5.29 -12.13 -2.26
N LEU A 11 -6.07 -11.59 -3.21
CA LEU A 11 -6.15 -12.13 -4.57
C LEU A 11 -5.34 -11.32 -5.59
N GLY A 12 -5.23 -10.01 -5.40
CA GLY A 12 -4.60 -9.13 -6.39
C GLY A 12 -3.11 -9.40 -6.56
N VAL A 13 -2.38 -9.68 -5.47
CA VAL A 13 -0.94 -9.97 -5.53
C VAL A 13 -0.65 -11.31 -6.23
N PRO A 14 -1.28 -12.45 -5.85
CA PRO A 14 -1.07 -13.71 -6.56
C PRO A 14 -1.46 -13.65 -8.04
N LEU A 15 -2.62 -13.07 -8.36
CA LEU A 15 -3.10 -12.96 -9.74
C LEU A 15 -2.22 -12.02 -10.56
N GLY A 16 -1.81 -10.89 -10.00
CA GLY A 16 -0.92 -9.95 -10.67
C GLY A 16 0.46 -10.54 -10.95
N THR A 17 0.96 -11.37 -10.02
CA THR A 17 2.23 -12.10 -10.19
C THR A 17 2.09 -13.19 -11.25
N ALA A 18 1.04 -14.01 -11.20
CA ALA A 18 0.78 -15.06 -12.19
C ALA A 18 0.64 -14.48 -13.61
N LEU A 19 -0.10 -13.38 -13.76
CA LEU A 19 -0.24 -12.67 -15.03
C LEU A 19 1.11 -12.11 -15.51
N GLY A 20 1.89 -11.53 -14.60
CA GLY A 20 3.21 -10.98 -14.88
C GLY A 20 4.24 -12.04 -15.29
N GLN A 21 4.12 -13.27 -14.77
CA GLN A 21 4.97 -14.41 -15.14
C GLN A 21 4.65 -14.92 -16.56
N VAL A 22 3.37 -15.00 -16.94
CA VAL A 22 2.96 -15.55 -18.25
C VAL A 22 3.08 -14.52 -19.38
N TYR A 23 2.69 -13.27 -19.14
CA TYR A 23 2.55 -12.24 -20.17
C TYR A 23 3.47 -11.02 -19.95
N GLY A 24 4.39 -11.11 -18.98
CA GLY A 24 5.33 -10.05 -18.63
C GLY A 24 4.72 -8.99 -17.71
N TRP A 25 5.57 -8.30 -16.95
CA TRP A 25 5.16 -7.34 -15.91
C TRP A 25 4.25 -6.20 -16.40
N ARG A 26 4.38 -5.79 -17.66
CA ARG A 26 3.56 -4.71 -18.26
C ARG A 26 2.07 -5.09 -18.35
N SER A 27 1.77 -6.38 -18.52
CA SER A 27 0.40 -6.88 -18.61
C SER A 27 -0.39 -6.65 -17.31
N THR A 28 0.28 -6.82 -16.16
CA THR A 28 -0.29 -6.56 -14.83
C THR A 28 -0.71 -5.10 -14.66
N PHE A 29 0.12 -4.16 -15.14
CA PHE A 29 -0.23 -2.75 -15.12
C PHE A 29 -1.46 -2.45 -15.98
N TRP A 30 -1.51 -2.97 -17.21
CA TRP A 30 -2.67 -2.80 -18.07
C TRP A 30 -3.95 -3.38 -17.47
N ALA A 31 -3.88 -4.56 -16.85
CA ALA A 31 -5.03 -5.17 -16.18
C ALA A 31 -5.56 -4.28 -15.04
N VAL A 32 -4.67 -3.76 -14.19
CA VAL A 32 -5.04 -2.83 -13.11
C VAL A 32 -5.62 -1.53 -13.66
N THR A 33 -5.05 -0.99 -14.74
CA THR A 33 -5.58 0.21 -15.41
C THR A 33 -7.00 0.00 -15.91
N VAL A 34 -7.28 -1.12 -16.58
CA VAL A 34 -8.63 -1.43 -17.09
C VAL A 34 -9.64 -1.51 -15.94
N ILE A 35 -9.29 -2.21 -14.85
CA ILE A 35 -10.15 -2.29 -13.65
C ILE A 35 -10.42 -0.89 -13.08
N GLY A 36 -9.38 -0.06 -12.98
CA GLY A 36 -9.51 1.33 -12.51
C GLY A 36 -10.41 2.19 -13.40
N VAL A 37 -10.30 2.07 -14.72
CA VAL A 37 -11.17 2.78 -15.68
C VAL A 37 -12.62 2.33 -15.54
N ILE A 38 -12.88 1.03 -15.41
CA ILE A 38 -14.24 0.50 -15.18
C ILE A 38 -14.82 1.06 -13.88
N ALA A 39 -14.04 1.06 -12.81
CA ALA A 39 -14.46 1.63 -11.52
C ALA A 39 -14.77 3.13 -11.64
N LEU A 40 -13.92 3.89 -12.34
CA LEU A 40 -14.13 5.32 -12.58
C LEU A 40 -15.42 5.59 -13.37
N ILE A 41 -15.66 4.83 -14.45
CA ILE A 41 -16.90 4.94 -15.23
C ILE A 41 -18.11 4.63 -14.34
N GLY A 42 -18.02 3.59 -13.51
CA GLY A 42 -19.05 3.24 -12.55
C GLY A 42 -19.35 4.38 -11.57
N LEU A 43 -18.32 5.00 -11.00
CA LEU A 43 -18.47 6.16 -10.12
C LEU A 43 -19.15 7.33 -10.85
N ILE A 44 -18.67 7.70 -12.03
CA ILE A 44 -19.25 8.81 -12.81
C ILE A 44 -20.72 8.55 -13.13
N ARG A 45 -21.08 7.29 -13.43
CA ARG A 45 -22.43 6.96 -13.91
C ARG A 45 -23.45 6.73 -12.80
N PHE A 46 -23.01 6.19 -11.67
CA PHE A 46 -23.90 5.71 -10.60
C PHE A 46 -23.79 6.48 -9.30
N LEU A 47 -22.73 7.27 -9.07
CA LEU A 47 -22.59 8.04 -7.84
C LEU A 47 -23.48 9.29 -7.92
N PRO A 48 -24.55 9.40 -7.11
CA PRO A 48 -25.36 10.60 -7.08
C PRO A 48 -24.55 11.75 -6.47
N ILE A 49 -24.50 12.88 -7.16
CA ILE A 49 -23.86 14.10 -6.67
C ILE A 49 -24.77 14.69 -5.57
N LYS A 50 -24.60 14.25 -4.32
CA LYS A 50 -25.21 14.92 -3.17
C LYS A 50 -24.27 16.05 -2.73
N ARG A 51 -24.68 17.29 -2.96
CA ARG A 51 -23.98 18.53 -2.57
C ARG A 51 -24.47 19.08 -1.23
N ASP A 52 -24.61 18.22 -0.23
CA ASP A 52 -24.70 18.65 1.16
C ASP A 52 -23.35 18.37 1.84
N GLU A 53 -22.28 18.90 1.24
CA GLU A 53 -20.98 18.92 1.89
C GLU A 53 -20.93 20.20 2.73
N GLU A 54 -20.88 20.04 4.06
CA GLU A 54 -20.42 21.11 4.94
C GLU A 54 -19.13 21.68 4.36
N LYS A 55 -19.03 23.02 4.25
CA LYS A 55 -17.81 23.66 3.80
C LYS A 55 -16.67 23.22 4.71
N LEU A 56 -15.85 22.30 4.22
CA LEU A 56 -14.64 21.83 4.88
C LEU A 56 -13.77 23.05 5.18
N ASP A 57 -13.64 23.39 6.46
CA ASP A 57 -12.69 24.40 6.88
C ASP A 57 -11.29 23.78 6.86
N MET A 58 -10.60 23.93 5.74
CA MET A 58 -9.21 23.48 5.58
C MET A 58 -8.29 24.00 6.70
N ARG A 59 -8.59 25.16 7.30
CA ARG A 59 -7.79 25.71 8.40
C ARG A 59 -8.01 24.95 9.69
N ALA A 60 -9.23 24.47 9.95
CA ALA A 60 -9.54 23.61 11.09
C ALA A 60 -8.86 22.24 10.97
N GLU A 61 -8.86 21.64 9.78
CA GLU A 61 -8.16 20.39 9.47
C GLU A 61 -6.63 20.52 9.64
N LEU A 62 -6.04 21.60 9.10
CA LEU A 62 -4.62 21.90 9.29
C LEU A 62 -4.27 22.21 10.76
N ALA A 63 -5.20 22.81 11.51
CA ALA A 63 -5.04 23.04 12.93
C ALA A 63 -5.11 21.73 13.74
N ALA A 64 -5.92 20.76 13.32
CA ALA A 64 -5.98 19.44 13.94
C ALA A 64 -4.59 18.76 13.92
N LEU A 65 -3.84 18.90 12.83
CA LEU A 65 -2.47 18.37 12.70
C LEU A 65 -1.44 19.02 13.64
N LYS A 66 -1.77 20.09 14.37
CA LYS A 66 -0.82 20.74 15.30
C LYS A 66 -0.61 19.98 16.61
N GLY A 67 -1.44 18.97 16.90
CA GLY A 67 -1.33 18.18 18.12
C GLY A 67 -0.06 17.32 18.15
N ALA A 68 0.78 17.48 19.19
CA ALA A 68 1.97 16.65 19.38
C ALA A 68 1.67 15.15 19.42
N GLY A 69 0.49 14.75 19.93
CA GLY A 69 0.03 13.36 19.93
C GLY A 69 -0.19 12.76 18.54
N ILE A 70 -0.64 13.57 17.57
CA ILE A 70 -0.81 13.13 16.17
C ILE A 70 0.55 12.89 15.54
N TRP A 71 1.48 13.83 15.72
CA TRP A 71 2.85 13.66 15.25
C TRP A 71 3.54 12.46 15.87
N LEU A 72 3.30 12.18 17.15
CA LEU A 72 3.83 10.99 17.81
C LEU A 72 3.26 9.70 17.19
N SER A 73 1.93 9.63 16.98
CA SER A 73 1.28 8.47 16.35
C SER A 73 1.74 8.25 14.90
N LEU A 74 1.84 9.33 14.12
CA LEU A 74 2.37 9.27 12.75
C LEU A 74 3.83 8.82 12.75
N SER A 75 4.67 9.39 13.63
CA SER A 75 6.09 9.02 13.75
C SER A 75 6.25 7.57 14.17
N MET A 76 5.44 7.07 15.11
CA MET A 76 5.44 5.65 15.48
C MET A 76 5.11 4.75 14.29
N THR A 77 4.10 5.13 13.49
CA THR A 77 3.71 4.38 12.29
C THR A 77 4.84 4.36 11.26
N VAL A 78 5.47 5.52 11.03
CA VAL A 78 6.61 5.66 10.12
C VAL A 78 7.81 4.85 10.61
N LEU A 79 8.18 4.96 11.89
CA LEU A 79 9.31 4.23 12.49
C LEU A 79 9.08 2.71 12.47
N PHE A 80 7.86 2.27 12.75
CA PHE A 80 7.48 0.86 12.68
C PHE A 80 7.61 0.33 11.24
N SER A 81 7.04 1.04 10.27
CA SER A 81 7.13 0.68 8.86
C SER A 81 8.59 0.69 8.37
N ALA A 82 9.35 1.73 8.71
CA ALA A 82 10.76 1.86 8.35
C ALA A 82 11.61 0.72 8.94
N SER A 83 11.41 0.36 10.21
CA SER A 83 12.09 -0.80 10.82
C SER A 83 11.76 -2.10 10.09
N MET A 84 10.49 -2.31 9.75
CA MET A 84 10.06 -3.52 9.04
C MET A 84 10.72 -3.62 7.67
N PHE A 85 10.67 -2.54 6.87
CA PHE A 85 11.31 -2.50 5.56
C PHE A 85 12.83 -2.61 5.62
N ALA A 86 13.48 -1.94 6.58
CA ALA A 86 14.91 -2.04 6.78
C ALA A 86 15.32 -3.48 7.12
N LEU A 87 14.58 -4.15 8.02
CA LEU A 87 14.82 -5.54 8.34
C LEU A 87 14.65 -6.43 7.10
N PHE A 88 13.52 -6.34 6.37
CA PHE A 88 13.32 -7.16 5.16
C PHE A 88 14.39 -6.93 4.09
N THR A 89 14.86 -5.69 3.94
CA THR A 89 15.88 -5.32 2.94
C THR A 89 17.26 -5.83 3.33
N TYR A 90 17.61 -5.75 4.62
CA TYR A 90 18.98 -5.97 5.08
C TYR A 90 19.19 -7.23 5.92
N VAL A 91 18.15 -8.02 6.22
CA VAL A 91 18.31 -9.25 7.03
C VAL A 91 19.28 -10.23 6.38
N ALA A 92 19.21 -10.42 5.05
CA ALA A 92 20.10 -11.33 4.34
C ALA A 92 21.58 -10.88 4.35
N PRO A 93 21.93 -9.63 3.94
CA PRO A 93 23.31 -9.17 4.04
C PRO A 93 23.79 -9.05 5.50
N LEU A 94 22.93 -8.72 6.46
CA LEU A 94 23.31 -8.71 7.88
C LEU A 94 23.72 -10.12 8.35
N LEU A 95 22.95 -11.15 7.98
CA LEU A 95 23.25 -12.53 8.36
C LEU A 95 24.50 -13.08 7.64
N GLY A 96 24.66 -12.76 6.36
CA GLY A 96 25.83 -13.17 5.58
C GLY A 96 27.11 -12.43 5.98
N ASP A 97 27.12 -11.10 5.84
CA ASP A 97 28.34 -10.28 5.88
C ASP A 97 28.81 -9.98 7.30
N VAL A 98 27.88 -9.92 8.28
CA VAL A 98 28.21 -9.58 9.68
C VAL A 98 28.27 -10.83 10.56
N THR A 99 27.30 -11.74 10.44
CA THR A 99 27.24 -12.93 11.31
C THR A 99 27.90 -14.18 10.70
N GLY A 100 28.27 -14.16 9.41
CA GLY A 100 28.96 -15.27 8.75
C GLY A 100 28.09 -16.49 8.49
N VAL A 101 26.76 -16.35 8.54
CA VAL A 101 25.83 -17.45 8.27
C VAL A 101 25.88 -17.80 6.79
N SER A 102 26.09 -19.08 6.47
CA SER A 102 26.19 -19.52 5.07
C SER A 102 24.92 -19.19 4.28
N PRO A 103 25.01 -18.85 2.98
CA PRO A 103 23.84 -18.47 2.16
C PRO A 103 22.69 -19.50 2.17
N ARG A 104 23.01 -20.79 2.37
CA ARG A 104 22.01 -21.88 2.45
C ARG A 104 21.16 -21.87 3.73
N GLY A 105 21.56 -21.12 4.76
CA GLY A 105 20.77 -20.93 5.99
C GLY A 105 19.89 -19.67 5.96
N VAL A 106 20.08 -18.80 4.96
CA VAL A 106 19.41 -17.49 4.86
C VAL A 106 18.22 -17.53 3.89
N THR A 107 18.22 -18.46 2.94
CA THR A 107 17.16 -18.62 1.94
C THR A 107 16.38 -19.92 2.16
N TRP A 108 15.11 -19.80 2.54
CA TRP A 108 14.07 -20.82 2.35
C TRP A 108 12.95 -20.19 1.53
#